data_AF-A0A2E5ZUW3-F1
#
_entry.id   AF-A0A2E5ZUW3-F1
#
_cell.length_a   1.000
_cell.length_b   1.000
_cell.length_c   1.000
_cell.angle_alpha   90.00
_cell.angle_beta   90.00
_cell.angle_gamma   90.00
#
_symmetry.space_group_name_H-M   'P 1'
#
loop_
_entity.id
_entity.type
_entity.pdbx_description
1 polymer ?
#
loop_
_entity_poly.entity_id
_entity_poly.type
_entity_poly.pdbx_seq_one_letter_code
_entity_poly.pdbx_strand_id
1 'polypeptide(L)' 'MALSDLDTNDKKVYDYLKANDFVKKPWSTKKAAEALKMKEDDVYISLSNLAEYMKNNIHIHYRDGSIRIGAN' A
#
# COMPACT_ATOMS: atom_id res chain seq x y z
N MET A 1 -14.99 6.93 -0.24
CA MET A 1 -14.13 7.82 -1.01
C MET A 1 -13.96 7.23 -2.40
N ALA A 2 -14.08 8.05 -3.43
CA ALA A 2 -13.71 7.65 -4.79
C ALA A 2 -12.20 7.78 -4.97
N LEU A 3 -11.62 7.13 -5.99
CA LEU A 3 -10.20 7.24 -6.38
C LEU A 3 -9.70 8.69 -6.52
N SER A 4 -10.64 9.61 -6.78
CA SER A 4 -10.45 11.05 -6.90
C SER A 4 -10.30 11.79 -5.57
N ASP A 5 -10.78 11.22 -4.45
CA ASP A 5 -10.66 11.80 -3.10
C ASP A 5 -9.41 11.30 -2.35
N LEU A 6 -8.70 10.32 -2.92
CA LEU A 6 -7.45 9.81 -2.35
C LEU A 6 -6.38 10.90 -2.41
N ASP A 7 -5.71 11.08 -1.28
CA ASP A 7 -4.67 12.08 -1.11
C ASP A 7 -3.49 11.77 -2.05
N THR A 8 -2.65 12.78 -2.28
CA THR A 8 -1.43 12.64 -3.08
C THR A 8 -0.56 11.50 -2.55
N ASN A 9 -0.59 11.29 -1.23
CA ASN A 9 0.09 10.21 -0.51
C ASN A 9 -0.46 8.83 -0.88
N ASP A 10 -1.77 8.67 -0.90
CA ASP A 10 -2.40 7.40 -1.21
C ASP A 10 -2.07 6.93 -2.64
N LYS A 11 -2.09 7.86 -3.60
CA LYS A 11 -1.71 7.57 -5.00
C LYS A 11 -0.26 7.11 -5.09
N LYS A 12 0.66 7.75 -4.36
CA LYS A 12 2.06 7.32 -4.30
C LYS A 12 2.21 5.92 -3.72
N VAL A 13 1.47 5.59 -2.65
CA VAL A 13 1.50 4.26 -2.05
C VAL A 13 0.93 3.22 -3.03
N TYR A 14 -0.17 3.54 -3.72
CA TYR A 14 -0.75 2.65 -4.73
C TYR A 14 0.19 2.43 -5.92
N ASP A 15 0.78 3.49 -6.47
CA ASP A 15 1.74 3.38 -7.57
C ASP A 15 2.97 2.58 -7.14
N TYR A 16 3.43 2.75 -5.91
CA TYR A 16 4.54 1.98 -5.35
C TYR A 16 4.19 0.49 -5.19
N LEU A 17 2.98 0.19 -4.72
CA LEU A 17 2.43 -1.16 -4.65
C LEU A 17 2.26 -1.81 -6.04
N LYS A 18 1.95 -1.02 -7.06
CA LYS A 18 1.80 -1.49 -8.45
C LYS A 18 3.15 -1.68 -9.15
N ALA A 19 4.11 -0.79 -8.89
CA ALA A 19 5.45 -0.86 -9.44
C ALA A 19 6.31 -1.95 -8.78
N ASN A 20 6.01 -2.32 -7.54
CA ASN A 20 6.74 -3.35 -6.81
C ASN A 20 5.86 -4.57 -6.52
N ASP A 21 6.38 -5.75 -6.87
CA ASP A 21 5.71 -7.01 -6.60
C ASP A 21 5.87 -7.42 -5.11
N PHE A 22 4.94 -6.97 -4.25
CA PHE A 22 4.84 -7.42 -2.85
C PHE A 22 4.01 -8.71 -2.70
N VAL A 23 3.63 -9.38 -3.80
CA VAL A 23 3.18 -10.77 -3.76
C VAL A 23 4.37 -11.69 -3.57
N LYS A 24 5.53 -11.37 -4.17
CA LYS A 24 6.78 -12.10 -3.95
C LYS A 24 7.59 -11.58 -2.77
N LYS A 25 7.65 -10.26 -2.58
CA LYS A 25 8.41 -9.63 -1.49
C LYS A 25 7.52 -9.34 -0.28
N PRO A 26 7.98 -9.59 0.96
CA PRO A 26 7.22 -9.21 2.14
C PRO A 26 7.08 -7.68 2.21
N TRP A 27 5.84 -7.22 2.40
CA TRP A 27 5.50 -5.82 2.63
C TRP A 27 6.09 -5.35 3.95
N SER A 28 6.62 -4.13 3.95
CA SER A 28 7.12 -3.47 5.14
C SER A 28 6.80 -1.99 5.05
N THR A 29 5.93 -1.53 5.94
CA THR A 29 5.50 -0.13 6.01
C THR A 29 6.69 0.81 6.18
N LYS A 30 7.69 0.39 6.97
CA LYS A 30 8.94 1.14 7.15
C LYS A 30 9.69 1.34 5.83
N LYS A 31 9.87 0.26 5.07
CA LYS A 31 10.56 0.32 3.76
C LYS A 31 9.79 1.16 2.76
N ALA A 32 8.46 1.07 2.76
CA ALA A 32 7.62 1.90 1.91
C ALA A 32 7.73 3.38 2.29
N ALA A 33 7.69 3.69 3.59
CA ALA A 33 7.86 5.05 4.11
C ALA A 33 9.23 5.64 3.73
N GLU A 34 10.32 4.88 3.88
CA GLU A 34 11.66 5.28 3.46
C GLU A 34 11.76 5.50 1.94
N ALA A 35 11.22 4.57 1.15
CA ALA A 35 11.25 4.66 -0.32
C ALA A 35 10.43 5.85 -0.84
N LEU A 36 9.29 6.13 -0.21
CA LEU A 36 8.41 7.23 -0.56
C LEU A 36 8.81 8.56 0.09
N LYS A 37 9.80 8.53 1.01
CA LYS A 37 10.19 9.66 1.87
C LYS A 37 8.99 10.27 2.60
N MET A 38 8.15 9.41 3.17
CA MET A 38 6.93 9.77 3.90
C MET A 38 6.99 9.22 5.32
N LYS A 39 6.10 9.70 6.21
CA LYS A 39 6.01 9.13 7.56
C LYS A 39 5.34 7.77 7.50
N GLU A 40 5.73 6.85 8.39
CA GLU A 40 5.08 5.54 8.51
C GLU A 40 3.57 5.68 8.77
N ASP A 41 3.17 6.66 9.58
CA ASP A 41 1.77 6.95 9.88
C ASP A 41 0.97 7.29 8.61
N ASP A 42 1.53 8.13 7.72
CA ASP A 42 0.88 8.50 6.47
C ASP A 42 0.72 7.28 5.56
N VAL A 43 1.72 6.39 5.53
CA VAL A 43 1.65 5.14 4.77
C VAL A 43 0.61 4.19 5.36
N TYR A 44 0.46 4.11 6.69
CA TYR A 44 -0.58 3.30 7.33
C TYR A 44 -1.98 3.81 7.00
N ILE A 45 -2.21 5.13 7.11
CA ILE A 45 -3.48 5.75 6.75
C ILE A 45 -3.79 5.49 5.28
N SER A 46 -2.79 5.70 4.41
CA SER A 46 -2.92 5.45 2.98
C SER A 46 -3.26 4.00 2.67
N LEU A 47 -2.58 3.05 3.32
CA LEU A 47 -2.83 1.64 3.12
C LEU A 47 -4.22 1.24 3.61
N SER A 48 -4.67 1.79 4.74
CA SER A 48 -6.02 1.56 5.27
C SER A 48 -7.08 2.09 4.30
N ASN A 49 -6.91 3.31 3.79
CA ASN A 49 -7.78 3.90 2.77
C ASN A 49 -7.81 3.06 1.50
N LEU A 50 -6.65 2.61 1.02
CA LEU A 50 -6.56 1.72 -0.15
C LEU A 50 -7.24 0.37 0.13
N ALA A 51 -7.09 -0.20 1.33
CA ALA A 51 -7.73 -1.47 1.66
C ALA A 51 -9.24 -1.35 1.77
N GLU A 52 -9.74 -0.20 2.23
CA GLU A 52 -11.16 0.05 2.42
C GLU A 52 -11.86 0.43 1.11
N TYR A 53 -11.28 1.37 0.35
CA TYR A 53 -11.88 1.92 -0.86
C TYR A 53 -11.44 1.21 -2.14
N MET A 54 -10.21 0.71 -2.17
CA MET A 54 -9.57 0.04 -3.32
C MET A 54 -9.41 -1.47 -3.09
N LYS A 55 -10.27 -2.08 -2.27
CA LYS A 55 -10.26 -3.53 -1.96
C LYS A 55 -10.33 -4.45 -3.20
N ASN A 56 -10.88 -3.95 -4.30
CA ASN A 56 -10.95 -4.70 -5.57
C ASN A 56 -9.65 -4.59 -6.37
N ASN A 57 -8.82 -3.58 -6.09
CA ASN A 57 -7.57 -3.32 -6.79
C ASN A 57 -6.36 -3.78 -5.97
N ILE A 58 -6.46 -3.83 -4.63
CA ILE A 58 -5.39 -4.35 -3.77
C ILE A 58 -5.84 -5.60 -3.01
N HIS A 59 -4.91 -6.52 -2.81
CA HIS A 59 -5.13 -7.79 -2.13
C HIS A 59 -4.04 -8.01 -1.07
N ILE A 60 -4.41 -7.85 0.20
CA ILE A 60 -3.51 -8.03 1.33
C ILE A 60 -3.66 -9.46 1.84
N HIS A 61 -2.55 -10.21 1.89
CA HIS A 61 -2.50 -11.57 2.42
C HIS A 61 -1.36 -11.71 3.42
N TYR A 62 -1.60 -12.46 4.48
CA TYR A 62 -0.58 -12.76 5.49
C TYR A 62 -0.04 -14.17 5.22
N ARG A 63 1.28 -14.30 5.03
CA ARG A 63 1.93 -15.59 4.80
C ARG A 63 3.32 -15.62 5.42
N ASP A 64 3.64 -16.71 6.12
CA ASP A 64 4.96 -16.95 6.74
C ASP A 64 5.40 -15.85 7.71
N GLY A 65 4.45 -15.26 8.45
CA GLY A 65 4.72 -14.17 9.40
C GLY A 65 4.98 -12.81 8.75
N SER A 66 4.74 -12.67 7.44
CA SER A 66 4.88 -11.41 6.70
C SER A 66 3.60 -11.02 5.98
N ILE A 67 3.33 -9.73 5.91
CA ILE A 67 2.29 -9.16 5.06
C ILE A 67 2.78 -9.20 3.61
N ARG A 68 1.89 -9.52 2.68
CA ARG A 68 2.12 -9.44 1.25
C ARG A 68 0.94 -8.73 0.61
N ILE A 69 1.23 -7.84 -0.34
CA ILE A 69 0.22 -6.97 -0.93
C ILE A 69 0.33 -7.06 -2.43
N GLY A 70 -0.71 -7.57 -3.09
CA GLY A 70 -0.82 -7.49 -4.54
C GLY A 70 -1.62 -6.25 -4.90
N ALA A 71 -1.16 -5.46 -5.87
CA ALA A 71 -1.97 -4.43 -6.52
C ALA A 71 -2.14 -4.80 -7.99
N ASN A 72 -3.39 -4.77 -8.48
CA ASN A 72 -3.76 -4.88 -9.90
C ASN A 72 -3.91 -3.49 -10.51
#